data_AF-X1FE53-F1
#
_entry.id   AF-X1FE53-F1
#
_cell.length_a   1.000
_cell.length_b   1.000
_cell.length_c   1.000
_cell.angle_alpha   90.00
_cell.angle_beta   90.00
_cell.angle_gamma   90.00
#
_symmetry.space_group_name_H-M   'P 1'
#
loop_
_entity.id
_entity.type
_entity.pdbx_description
1 polymer ?
#
loop_
_entity_poly.entity_id
_entity_poly.type
_entity_poly.pdbx_seq_one_letter_code
_entity_poly.pdbx_strand_id
1 'polypeptide(L)' 'MFEYETYREVLEKIPYFIEEVYNRKRLHSTLGYIPPEDLKYK' A
#
# COMPACT_ATOMS: atom_id res chain seq x y z
N MET A 1 -4.06 2.09 -14.49
CA MET A 1 -4.78 2.28 -13.22
C MET A 1 -5.69 1.07 -13.07
N PHE A 2 -5.86 0.51 -11.87
CA PHE A 2 -6.74 -0.64 -11.71
C PHE A 2 -8.19 -0.16 -11.81
N GLU A 3 -8.98 -0.78 -12.68
CA GLU A 3 -10.42 -0.57 -12.77
C GLU A 3 -11.09 -1.69 -11.98
N TYR A 4 -12.00 -1.32 -11.08
CA TYR A 4 -12.75 -2.25 -10.23
C TYR A 4 -14.23 -2.10 -10.51
N GLU A 5 -14.88 -3.16 -10.93
CA GLU A 5 -16.32 -3.18 -11.21
C GLU A 5 -17.12 -3.77 -10.05
N THR A 6 -16.49 -4.63 -9.24
CA THR A 6 -17.17 -5.29 -8.11
C THR A 6 -16.38 -5.22 -6.80
N TYR A 7 -17.10 -5.30 -5.68
CA TYR A 7 -16.48 -5.40 -4.35
C TYR A 7 -15.54 -6.60 -4.21
N ARG A 8 -15.84 -7.69 -4.90
CA ARG A 8 -15.01 -8.89 -4.86
C ARG A 8 -13.62 -8.63 -5.45
N GLU A 9 -13.55 -7.92 -6.57
CA GLU A 9 -12.27 -7.57 -7.22
C GLU A 9 -11.41 -6.67 -6.35
N VAL A 10 -12.05 -5.77 -5.57
CA VAL A 10 -11.36 -4.94 -4.58
C VAL A 10 -10.75 -5.83 -3.50
N LEU A 11 -11.54 -6.73 -2.92
CA LEU A 11 -11.08 -7.64 -1.86
C LEU A 11 -9.92 -8.52 -2.32
N GLU A 12 -9.98 -9.02 -3.55
CA GLU A 12 -8.92 -9.83 -4.16
C GLU A 12 -7.61 -9.06 -4.36
N LYS A 13 -7.66 -7.72 -4.46
CA LYS A 13 -6.47 -6.86 -4.58
C LYS A 13 -5.93 -6.32 -3.28
N ILE A 14 -6.65 -6.45 -2.16
CA ILE A 14 -6.17 -5.96 -0.85
C ILE A 14 -4.77 -6.48 -0.50
N PRO A 15 -4.45 -7.78 -0.65
CA PRO A 15 -3.12 -8.28 -0.28
C PRO A 15 -1.99 -7.62 -1.09
N TYR A 16 -2.18 -7.49 -2.41
CA TYR A 16 -1.22 -6.82 -3.28
C TYR A 16 -1.05 -5.34 -2.91
N PHE A 17 -2.15 -4.66 -2.62
CA PHE A 17 -2.12 -3.25 -2.23
C PHE A 17 -1.33 -3.05 -0.93
N ILE A 18 -1.57 -3.88 0.09
CA ILE A 18 -0.88 -3.77 1.38
C ILE A 18 0.63 -3.96 1.20
N GLU A 19 1.06 -4.99 0.48
CA GLU A 19 2.48 -5.29 0.36
C GLU A 19 3.21 -4.36 -0.63
N GLU A 20 2.69 -4.22 -1.84
CA GLU A 20 3.45 -3.59 -2.93
C GLU A 20 3.23 -2.08 -3.01
N VAL A 21 2.11 -1.58 -2.47
CA VAL A 21 1.75 -0.16 -2.53
C VAL A 21 1.92 0.50 -1.17
N TYR A 22 1.29 -0.05 -0.12
CA TYR A 22 1.26 0.56 1.21
C TYR A 22 2.59 0.39 1.94
N ASN A 23 3.07 -0.85 2.09
CA ASN A 23 4.31 -1.14 2.82
C ASN A 23 5.54 -0.58 2.09
N ARG A 24 5.55 -0.66 0.75
CA ARG A 24 6.75 -0.36 -0.06
C ARG A 24 6.78 1.01 -0.72
N LYS A 25 5.64 1.54 -1.18
CA LYS A 25 5.62 2.59 -2.22
C LYS A 25 5.10 3.95 -1.76
N ARG A 26 4.74 4.13 -0.49
CA ARG A 26 4.09 5.38 -0.08
C ARG A 26 5.11 6.51 0.10
N LEU A 27 5.30 7.29 -0.97
CA LEU A 27 6.12 8.51 -1.02
C LEU A 27 5.30 9.82 -0.99
N HIS A 28 3.97 9.76 -0.89
CA HIS A 28 3.14 10.96 -0.93
C HIS A 28 2.79 11.53 0.45
N SER A 29 3.62 12.51 0.84
CA SER A 29 3.20 13.84 1.29
C SER A 29 2.83 14.04 2.77
N THR A 30 3.70 13.62 3.68
CA THR A 30 3.89 14.38 4.93
C THR A 30 5.35 14.28 5.35
N LEU A 31 5.98 15.41 5.63
CA LEU A 31 7.35 15.47 6.13
C LEU A 31 7.50 14.49 7.32
N GLY A 32 8.26 13.41 7.17
CA GLY A 32 8.55 12.46 8.25
C GLY A 32 7.82 11.12 8.25
N TYR A 33 7.06 10.75 7.21
CA TYR A 33 6.55 9.38 7.10
C TYR A 33 7.69 8.39 6.80
N ILE A 34 7.76 7.32 7.60
CA ILE A 34 8.67 6.19 7.41
C ILE A 34 7.80 4.97 7.06
N PRO A 35 8.06 4.27 5.94
CA PRO A 35 7.36 3.05 5.60
C PRO A 35 7.43 2.00 6.73
N PRO A 36 6.38 1.18 6.94
CA PRO A 36 6.39 0.13 7.95
C PRO A 36 7.52 -0.88 7.77
N GLU A 37 7.98 -1.12 6.54
CA GLU A 37 9.13 -1.97 6.27
C GLU A 37 10.40 -1.35 6.87
N ASP A 38 10.63 -0.06 6.64
CA ASP A 38 11.79 0.69 7.17
C ASP A 38 11.71 0.92 8.68
N LEU A 39 10.51 0.98 9.27
CA LEU A 39 10.31 1.14 10.72
C LEU A 39 10.77 -0.10 11.51
N LYS A 40 10.73 -1.29 10.91
CA LYS A 40 11.16 -2.55 11.57
C LYS A 40 12.67 -2.62 11.81
N TYR A 41 13.45 -1.77 11.15
CA TYR A 41 14.91 -1.78 11.21
C TYR A 41 15.50 -0.66 12.09
N LYS A 42 14.65 0.05 12.85
CA LYS A 42 15.05 0.97 13.93
C LYS A 42 14.75 0.36 15.29
#